data_AF-A0A2V7PWT9-F1
#
_entry.id   AF-A0A2V7PWT9-F1
#
_cell.length_a   1.000
_cell.length_b   1.000
_cell.length_c   1.000
_cell.angle_alpha   90.00
_cell.angle_beta   90.00
_cell.angle_gamma   90.00
#
_symmetry.space_group_name_H-M   'P 1'
#
loop_
_entity.id
_entity.type
_entity.pdbx_description
1 polymer ?
#
loop_
_entity_poly.entity_id
_entity_poly.type
_entity_poly.pdbx_seq_one_letter_code
_entity_poly.pdbx_strand_id
1 'polypeptide(L)'
;MPSLEQLQHEELAHAVERATARLPFFAAHERLWARVLTKDGLDGEMQVLDVDLDGGLLKGLDRHGAPTQVDLSSVAAVWQRRPRVGRSVLIWLSATLTGAGAGVLIAPGAPLSPIGGVLGALGGLMFGALLSWLVEDREAMYEWKQFYGPAA
;
A
#
# COMPACT_ATOMS: atom_id res chain seq x y z
N MET A 1 33.65 14.14 13.56
CA MET A 1 32.99 14.03 12.24
C MET A 1 32.30 12.67 12.20
N PRO A 2 31.04 12.57 11.78
CA PRO A 2 30.34 11.29 11.67
C PRO A 2 31.04 10.38 10.66
N SER A 3 30.98 9.06 10.87
CA SER A 3 31.50 8.09 9.91
C SER A 3 30.60 8.00 8.68
N LEU A 4 31.13 7.53 7.56
CA LEU A 4 30.33 7.33 6.34
C LEU A 4 29.19 6.32 6.56
N GLU A 5 29.41 5.32 7.41
CA GLU A 5 28.39 4.35 7.82
C GLU A 5 27.28 5.01 8.66
N GLN A 6 27.63 5.89 9.59
CA GLN A 6 26.63 6.64 10.37
C GLN A 6 25.73 7.50 9.47
N LEU A 7 26.31 8.16 8.47
CA LEU A 7 25.54 8.97 7.51
C LEU A 7 24.57 8.11 6.69
N GLN A 8 24.96 6.89 6.30
CA GLN A 8 24.07 5.96 5.59
C GLN A 8 22.92 5.48 6.46
N HIS A 9 23.18 5.17 7.73
CA HIS A 9 22.15 4.76 8.67
C HIS A 9 21.16 5.90 8.94
N GLU A 10 21.66 7.12 9.13
CA GLU A 10 20.83 8.33 9.27
C GLU A 10 19.98 8.57 8.01
N GLU A 11 20.56 8.44 6.81
CA GLU A 11 19.83 8.60 5.55
C GLU A 11 18.70 7.58 5.43
N LEU A 12 18.97 6.31 5.78
CA LEU A 12 17.97 5.25 5.79
C LEU A 12 16.83 5.56 6.79
N ALA A 13 17.17 5.95 8.01
CA ALA A 13 16.18 6.34 9.02
C ALA A 13 15.30 7.51 8.53
N HIS A 14 15.92 8.54 7.96
CA HIS A 14 15.22 9.68 7.40
C HIS A 14 14.38 9.33 6.16
N ALA A 15 14.80 8.35 5.37
CA ALA A 15 14.05 7.85 4.24
C ALA A 15 12.80 7.07 4.71
N VAL A 16 12.93 6.24 5.74
CA VAL A 16 11.82 5.53 6.40
C VAL A 16 10.84 6.52 7.01
N GLU A 17 11.32 7.53 7.75
CA GLU A 17 10.48 8.56 8.36
C GLU A 17 9.66 9.32 7.31
N ARG A 18 10.31 9.76 6.22
CA ARG A 18 9.62 10.41 5.08
C ARG A 18 8.62 9.49 4.39
N ALA A 19 8.93 8.19 4.29
CA ALA A 19 8.04 7.21 3.67
C ALA A 19 6.76 7.01 4.50
N THR A 20 6.90 6.98 5.83
CA THR A 20 5.80 6.88 6.80
C THR A 20 4.96 8.17 6.85
N ALA A 21 5.59 9.34 6.88
CA ALA A 21 4.90 10.63 6.91
C ALA A 21 4.06 10.92 5.65
N ARG A 22 4.32 10.23 4.54
CA ARG A 22 3.57 10.33 3.27
C ARG A 22 2.36 9.40 3.20
N LEU A 23 1.97 8.75 4.29
CA LEU A 23 0.72 8.01 4.37
C LEU A 23 -0.43 8.99 4.63
N PRO A 24 -1.56 8.89 3.92
CA PRO A 24 -2.69 9.79 4.14
C PRO A 24 -3.19 9.70 5.58
N PHE A 25 -3.77 10.78 6.11
CA PHE A 25 -4.19 10.89 7.52
C PHE A 25 -5.15 9.77 7.96
N PHE A 26 -5.97 9.22 7.05
CA PHE A 26 -6.85 8.07 7.32
C PHE A 26 -6.11 6.73 7.44
N ALA A 27 -4.85 6.69 6.98
CA ALA A 27 -3.91 5.58 7.05
C ALA A 27 -2.90 5.73 8.21
N ALA A 28 -3.18 6.56 9.22
CA ALA A 28 -2.32 6.74 10.39
C ALA A 28 -2.04 5.45 11.20
N HIS A 29 -2.73 4.35 10.88
CA HIS A 29 -2.52 3.01 11.44
C HIS A 29 -1.82 2.05 10.47
N GLU A 30 -1.61 2.44 9.20
CA GLU A 30 -0.85 1.64 8.23
C GLU A 30 0.63 1.70 8.58
N ARG A 31 1.12 0.65 9.23
CA ARG A 31 2.54 0.44 9.41
C ARG A 31 3.20 0.22 8.04
N LEU A 32 4.40 0.77 7.86
CA LEU A 32 5.12 0.77 6.59
C LEU A 32 5.50 -0.66 6.17
N TRP A 33 4.79 -1.23 5.21
CA TRP A 33 5.25 -2.44 4.52
C TRP A 33 6.40 -2.09 3.59
N ALA A 34 7.57 -2.65 3.89
CA ALA A 34 8.79 -2.46 3.15
C ALA A 34 9.31 -3.80 2.61
N ARG A 35 9.84 -3.76 1.39
CA ARG A 35 10.68 -4.82 0.85
C ARG A 35 12.12 -4.38 1.03
N VAL A 36 12.95 -5.23 1.61
CA VAL A 36 14.34 -4.95 1.96
C VAL A 36 15.22 -5.89 1.16
N LEU A 37 16.09 -5.31 0.33
CA LEU A 37 17.18 -6.03 -0.33
C LEU A 37 18.44 -5.81 0.46
N THR A 38 19.07 -6.91 0.85
CA THR A 38 20.38 -6.91 1.50
C THR A 38 21.51 -6.92 0.47
N LYS A 39 22.71 -6.51 0.89
CA LYS A 39 23.94 -6.54 0.07
C LYS A 39 24.32 -7.96 -0.37
N ASP A 40 23.89 -8.97 0.39
CA ASP A 40 24.07 -10.40 0.08
C ASP A 40 23.05 -10.92 -0.95
N GLY A 41 22.14 -10.07 -1.43
CA GLY A 41 21.12 -10.42 -2.41
C GLY A 41 19.87 -11.08 -1.81
N LEU A 42 19.77 -11.18 -0.47
CA LEU A 42 18.54 -11.64 0.18
C LEU A 42 17.48 -10.55 0.10
N ASP A 43 16.27 -10.96 -0.24
CA ASP A 43 15.11 -10.11 -0.43
C ASP A 43 14.00 -10.57 0.51
N GLY A 44 13.53 -9.66 1.36
CA GLY A 44 12.51 -9.95 2.36
C GLY A 44 11.49 -8.83 2.50
N GLU A 45 10.23 -9.21 2.69
CA GLU A 45 9.16 -8.27 3.02
C GLU A 45 8.97 -8.20 4.54
N MET A 46 8.93 -6.99 5.07
CA MET A 46 8.68 -6.73 6.48
C MET A 46 7.85 -5.47 6.68
N GLN A 47 7.02 -5.49 7.71
CA GLN A 47 6.38 -4.32 8.26
C GLN A 47 7.36 -3.61 9.21
N VAL A 48 7.86 -2.45 8.80
CA VAL A 48 8.81 -1.65 9.59
C VAL A 48 8.09 -1.06 10.80
N LEU A 49 8.65 -1.31 11.98
CA LEU A 49 8.17 -0.77 13.25
C LEU A 49 9.08 0.34 13.76
N ASP A 50 10.40 0.15 13.64
CA ASP A 50 11.39 1.05 14.21
C ASP A 50 12.74 0.92 13.50
N VAL A 51 13.52 2.01 13.51
CA VAL A 51 14.90 2.06 13.00
C VAL A 51 15.81 2.39 14.19
N ASP A 52 16.50 1.37 14.70
CA ASP A 52 17.39 1.49 15.85
C ASP A 52 18.79 1.89 15.37
N LEU A 53 19.10 3.19 15.44
CA LEU A 53 20.40 3.75 15.06
C LEU A 53 21.52 3.37 16.03
N ASP A 54 21.21 3.20 17.31
CA ASP A 54 22.18 2.85 18.35
C ASP A 54 22.58 1.37 18.24
N GLY A 55 21.60 0.51 17.98
CA GLY A 55 21.80 -0.92 17.78
C GLY A 55 22.20 -1.31 16.35
N GLY A 56 22.05 -0.41 15.38
CA GLY A 56 22.33 -0.70 13.96
C GLY A 56 21.30 -1.64 13.33
N LEU A 57 20.04 -1.60 13.77
CA LEU A 57 19.02 -2.60 13.38
C LEU A 57 17.75 -1.96 12.82
N LEU A 58 17.25 -2.51 11.72
CA LEU A 58 15.90 -2.29 11.22
C LEU A 58 14.97 -3.33 11.86
N LYS A 59 14.01 -2.89 12.68
CA LYS A 59 13.10 -3.76 13.41
C LYS A 59 11.72 -3.75 12.78
N GLY A 60 11.09 -4.92 12.71
CA GLY A 60 9.75 -5.03 12.18
C GLY A 60 9.12 -6.40 12.39
N LEU A 61 8.04 -6.64 11.64
CA LEU A 61 7.36 -7.94 11.60
C LEU A 61 7.45 -8.50 10.18
N ASP A 62 7.63 -9.81 10.06
CA ASP A 62 7.53 -10.49 8.75
C ASP A 62 6.07 -10.57 8.27
N ARG A 63 5.85 -11.19 7.11
CA ARG A 63 4.51 -11.42 6.54
C ARG A 63 3.56 -12.25 7.43
N HIS A 64 4.10 -12.98 8.41
CA HIS A 64 3.36 -13.82 9.34
C HIS A 64 3.19 -13.15 10.71
N GLY A 65 3.67 -11.91 10.88
CA GLY A 65 3.61 -11.17 12.14
C GLY A 65 4.70 -11.57 13.13
N ALA A 66 5.69 -12.37 12.73
CA ALA A 66 6.82 -12.74 13.57
C ALA A 66 7.83 -11.58 13.63
N PRO A 67 8.38 -11.24 14.81
CA PRO A 67 9.44 -10.25 14.92
C PRO A 67 10.63 -10.58 14.02
N THR A 68 11.06 -9.62 13.22
CA THR A 68 12.22 -9.73 12.34
C THR A 68 13.12 -8.52 12.50
N GLN A 69 14.43 -8.75 12.33
CA GLN A 69 15.46 -7.73 12.47
C GLN A 69 16.46 -7.89 11.33
N VAL A 70 16.85 -6.76 10.74
CA VAL A 70 17.84 -6.70 9.66
C VAL A 70 18.91 -5.69 10.04
N ASP A 71 20.17 -6.06 9.91
CA ASP A 71 21.28 -5.15 10.17
C ASP A 71 21.28 -4.00 9.14
N LEU A 72 21.28 -2.74 9.61
CA LEU A 72 21.28 -1.56 8.74
C LEU A 72 22.48 -1.55 7.78
N SER A 73 23.63 -2.06 8.23
CA SER A 73 24.85 -2.15 7.41
C SER A 73 24.70 -3.12 6.24
N SER A 74 23.80 -4.10 6.37
CA SER A 74 23.49 -5.08 5.33
C SER A 74 22.45 -4.59 4.33
N VAL A 75 21.72 -3.50 4.61
CA VAL A 75 20.67 -3.01 3.73
C VAL A 75 21.27 -2.34 2.49
N ALA A 76 20.88 -2.83 1.30
CA ALA A 76 21.27 -2.25 0.02
C ALA A 76 20.20 -1.33 -0.56
N ALA A 77 18.93 -1.75 -0.50
CA ALA A 77 17.81 -0.97 -1.01
C ALA A 77 16.51 -1.29 -0.27
N VAL A 78 15.61 -0.31 -0.22
CA VAL A 78 14.30 -0.46 0.41
C VAL A 78 13.20 0.11 -0.49
N TRP A 79 12.14 -0.68 -0.68
CA TRP A 79 10.94 -0.30 -1.40
C TRP A 79 9.76 -0.22 -0.44
N GLN A 80 8.88 0.74 -0.69
CA GLN A 80 7.62 0.90 0.03
C GLN A 80 6.49 0.30 -0.80
N ARG A 81 5.60 -0.45 -0.13
CA ARG A 81 4.34 -0.88 -0.71
C ARG A 81 3.42 0.33 -0.84
N ARG A 82 3.03 0.70 -2.06
CA ARG A 82 2.12 1.81 -2.36
C ARG A 82 0.84 1.30 -3.02
N PRO A 83 -0.35 1.75 -2.61
CA PRO A 83 -1.58 1.36 -3.26
C PRO A 83 -1.65 1.97 -4.66
N ARG A 84 -2.08 1.16 -5.63
CA ARG A 84 -2.42 1.62 -6.99
C ARG A 84 -3.80 2.26 -6.97
N VAL A 85 -3.84 3.54 -6.60
CA VAL A 85 -5.08 4.32 -6.50
C VAL A 85 -5.94 4.21 -7.76
N GLY A 86 -5.32 4.19 -8.94
CA GLY A 86 -6.03 4.01 -10.21
C GLY A 86 -6.83 2.71 -10.31
N ARG A 87 -6.33 1.59 -9.75
CA ARG A 87 -7.06 0.32 -9.73
C ARG A 87 -8.26 0.37 -8.78
N SER A 88 -8.09 0.99 -7.62
CA SER A 88 -9.20 1.20 -6.67
C SER A 88 -10.29 2.05 -7.30
N VAL A 89 -9.94 3.19 -7.90
CA VAL A 89 -10.89 4.07 -8.61
C VAL A 89 -11.61 3.32 -9.74
N LEU A 90 -10.90 2.49 -10.51
CA LEU A 90 -11.50 1.69 -11.58
C LEU A 90 -12.56 0.71 -11.06
N ILE A 91 -12.31 0.05 -9.92
CA ILE A 91 -13.29 -0.86 -9.28
C ILE A 91 -14.55 -0.09 -8.91
N TRP A 92 -14.39 1.06 -8.25
CA TRP A 92 -15.52 1.88 -7.84
C TRP A 92 -16.33 2.40 -9.03
N LEU A 93 -15.66 2.93 -10.06
CA LEU A 93 -16.32 3.44 -11.26
C LEU A 93 -17.03 2.32 -12.04
N SER A 94 -16.36 1.19 -12.26
CA SER A 94 -16.97 0.07 -12.99
C SER A 94 -18.18 -0.50 -12.27
N ALA A 95 -18.09 -0.75 -10.96
CA ALA A 95 -19.22 -1.25 -10.17
C ALA A 95 -20.40 -0.27 -10.17
N THR A 96 -20.12 1.04 -10.02
CA THR A 96 -21.17 2.08 -10.04
C THR A 96 -21.85 2.19 -11.41
N LEU A 97 -21.07 2.20 -12.50
CA LEU A 97 -21.61 2.31 -13.86
C LEU A 97 -22.39 1.06 -14.26
N THR A 98 -21.89 -0.14 -13.93
CA THR A 98 -22.60 -1.40 -14.17
C THR A 98 -23.89 -1.47 -13.35
N GLY A 99 -23.85 -1.07 -12.08
CA GLY A 99 -25.04 -0.99 -11.22
C GLY A 99 -26.08 -0.02 -11.78
N ALA A 100 -25.67 1.18 -12.19
CA ALA A 100 -26.54 2.16 -12.81
C ALA A 100 -27.19 1.62 -14.10
N GLY A 101 -26.39 1.03 -15.00
CA GLY A 101 -26.89 0.44 -16.25
C GLY A 101 -27.89 -0.69 -16.02
N ALA A 102 -27.58 -1.62 -15.10
CA ALA A 102 -28.50 -2.69 -14.73
C ALA A 102 -29.79 -2.16 -14.10
N GLY A 103 -29.70 -1.16 -13.22
CA GLY A 103 -30.87 -0.54 -12.58
C GLY A 103 -31.80 0.15 -13.57
N VAL A 104 -31.26 0.80 -14.61
CA VAL A 104 -32.03 1.41 -15.70
C VAL A 104 -32.81 0.36 -16.50
N LEU A 105 -32.26 -0.85 -16.67
CA LEU A 105 -32.82 -1.94 -17.49
C LEU A 105 -33.82 -2.82 -16.74
N ILE A 106 -33.68 -2.97 -15.42
CA ILE A 106 -34.46 -3.92 -14.61
C ILE A 106 -35.67 -3.25 -13.94
N ALA A 107 -35.73 -1.92 -13.93
CA ALA A 107 -36.83 -1.19 -13.28
C ALA A 107 -38.21 -1.53 -13.91
N PRO A 108 -39.16 -2.07 -13.12
CA PRO A 108 -40.46 -2.47 -13.63
C PRO A 108 -41.27 -1.24 -14.05
N GLY A 109 -41.75 -1.23 -15.30
CA GLY A 109 -42.78 -0.30 -15.77
C GLY A 109 -42.33 0.89 -16.64
N ALA A 110 -41.03 1.09 -16.88
CA ALA A 110 -40.56 2.10 -17.83
C ALA A 110 -39.23 1.67 -18.49
N PRO A 111 -39.14 1.57 -19.83
CA PRO A 111 -37.86 1.42 -20.49
C PRO A 111 -37.08 2.72 -20.25
N LEU A 112 -35.99 2.63 -19.50
CA LEU A 112 -35.16 3.75 -19.03
C LEU A 112 -35.72 4.52 -17.82
N SER A 113 -35.80 3.84 -16.67
CA SER A 113 -36.14 4.51 -15.39
C SER A 113 -34.92 5.22 -14.80
N PRO A 114 -34.93 6.57 -14.69
CA PRO A 114 -33.85 7.29 -14.01
C PRO A 114 -33.76 6.93 -12.52
N ILE A 115 -34.90 6.61 -11.89
CA ILE A 115 -34.95 6.13 -10.50
C ILE A 115 -34.28 4.75 -10.38
N GLY A 116 -34.53 3.86 -11.35
CA GLY A 116 -33.84 2.58 -11.45
C GLY A 116 -32.33 2.74 -11.57
N GLY A 117 -31.87 3.69 -12.39
CA GLY A 117 -30.46 4.01 -12.52
C GLY A 117 -29.80 4.53 -11.23
N VAL A 118 -30.49 5.40 -10.48
CA VAL A 118 -29.98 5.89 -9.18
C VAL A 118 -29.90 4.77 -8.15
N LEU A 119 -30.95 3.96 -8.01
CA LEU A 119 -30.94 2.82 -7.08
C LEU A 119 -29.89 1.78 -7.47
N GLY A 120 -29.74 1.53 -8.77
CA GLY A 120 -28.69 0.68 -9.33
C GLY A 120 -27.28 1.21 -9.06
N ALA A 121 -27.06 2.52 -9.19
CA ALA A 121 -25.77 3.16 -8.90
C ALA A 121 -25.41 3.04 -7.41
N LEU A 122 -26.38 3.23 -6.51
CA LEU A 122 -26.16 3.04 -5.06
C LEU A 122 -25.83 1.58 -4.72
N GLY A 123 -26.51 0.63 -5.34
CA GLY A 123 -26.18 -0.80 -5.23
C GLY A 123 -24.78 -1.10 -5.77
N GLY A 124 -24.42 -0.51 -6.91
CA GLY A 124 -23.09 -0.59 -7.51
C GLY A 124 -21.98 -0.02 -6.61
N LEU A 125 -22.24 1.09 -5.91
CA LEU A 125 -21.31 1.66 -4.93
C LEU A 125 -21.05 0.71 -3.75
N MET A 126 -22.11 0.12 -3.18
CA MET A 126 -21.97 -0.86 -2.10
C MET A 126 -21.22 -2.12 -2.55
N PHE A 127 -21.50 -2.59 -3.76
CA PHE A 127 -20.77 -3.72 -4.35
C PHE A 127 -19.31 -3.37 -4.65
N GLY A 128 -19.03 -2.16 -5.13
CA GLY A 128 -17.66 -1.65 -5.34
C GLY A 128 -16.87 -1.54 -4.04
N ALA A 129 -17.52 -1.15 -2.94
CA ALA A 129 -16.92 -1.15 -1.61
C ALA A 129 -16.54 -2.58 -1.16
N LEU A 130 -17.47 -3.52 -1.32
CA LEU A 130 -17.24 -4.93 -0.98
C LEU A 130 -16.11 -5.55 -1.83
N LEU A 131 -16.10 -5.28 -3.13
CA LEU A 131 -15.03 -5.73 -4.02
C LEU A 131 -13.70 -5.13 -3.63
N SER A 132 -13.66 -3.83 -3.32
CA SER A 132 -12.44 -3.15 -2.89
C SER A 132 -11.87 -3.78 -1.63
N TRP A 133 -12.73 -4.08 -0.65
CA TRP A 133 -12.34 -4.80 0.57
C TRP A 133 -11.83 -6.22 0.27
N LEU A 134 -12.52 -6.96 -0.61
CA LEU A 134 -12.14 -8.34 -0.96
C LEU A 134 -10.78 -8.45 -1.65
N VAL A 135 -10.39 -7.41 -2.39
CA VAL A 135 -9.14 -7.39 -3.17
C VAL A 135 -8.06 -6.54 -2.52
N GLU A 136 -8.34 -5.90 -1.38
CA GLU A 136 -7.46 -4.95 -0.71
C GLU A 136 -6.08 -5.57 -0.52
N ASP A 137 -5.98 -6.77 0.06
CA ASP A 137 -4.70 -7.43 0.35
C ASP A 137 -3.96 -8.02 -0.86
N ARG A 138 -4.55 -8.00 -2.06
CA ARG A 138 -3.92 -8.61 -3.24
C ARG A 138 -2.71 -7.81 -3.69
N GLU A 139 -1.61 -8.48 -4.01
CA GLU A 139 -0.39 -7.86 -4.58
C GLU A 139 -0.69 -6.99 -5.82
N ALA A 140 -1.72 -7.37 -6.59
CA ALA A 140 -2.19 -6.59 -7.73
C ALA A 140 -2.62 -5.15 -7.35
N MET A 141 -3.10 -4.90 -6.13
CA MET A 141 -3.52 -3.58 -5.68
C MET A 141 -2.36 -2.69 -5.28
N TYR A 142 -1.12 -3.19 -5.29
CA TYR A 142 0.05 -2.44 -4.86
C TYR A 142 1.13 -2.40 -5.93
N GLU A 143 2.03 -1.46 -5.73
CA GLU A 143 3.30 -1.38 -6.41
C GLU A 143 4.41 -1.13 -5.38
N TRP A 144 5.58 -1.65 -5.68
CA TRP A 144 6.78 -1.41 -4.90
C TRP A 144 7.49 -0.19 -5.45
N LYS A 145 7.59 0.87 -4.64
CA LYS A 145 8.28 2.10 -5.00
C LYS A 145 9.55 2.22 -4.19
N GLN A 146 10.70 2.22 -4.87
CA GLN A 146 11.99 2.38 -4.21
C GLN A 146 12.08 3.77 -3.58
N PHE A 147 12.54 3.84 -2.33
CA PHE A 147 12.76 5.11 -1.64
C PHE A 147 14.14 5.21 -0.99
N TYR A 148 14.90 4.11 -0.94
CA TYR A 148 16.29 4.05 -0.48
C TYR A 148 17.10 3.08 -1.34
N GLY A 149 18.39 3.37 -1.52
CA GLY A 149 19.34 2.62 -2.33
C GLY A 149 19.66 3.29 -3.67
N PRO A 150 20.63 2.75 -4.43
CA PRO A 150 21.01 3.27 -5.73
C PRO A 150 19.80 3.25 -6.68
N ALA A 151 19.67 4.29 -7.51
CA ALA A 151 18.60 4.37 -8.50
C ALA A 151 18.66 3.15 -9.43
N ALA A 152 17.59 2.35 -9.44
CA ALA A 152 17.39 1.25 -10.36
C ALA A 152 17.05 1.74 -11.77
#